data_AF-A0A850CLS1-F1
#
_entry.id   AF-A0A850CLS1-F1
#
_cell.length_a   1.000
_cell.length_b   1.000
_cell.length_c   1.000
_cell.angle_alpha   90.00
_cell.angle_beta   90.00
_cell.angle_gamma   90.00
#
_symmetry.space_group_name_H-M   'P 1'
#
loop_
_entity.id
_entity.type
_entity.pdbx_description
1 polymer ?
#
loop_
_entity_poly.entity_id
_entity_poly.type
_entity_poly.pdbx_seq_one_letter_code
_entity_poly.pdbx_strand_id
1 'polypeptide(L)'
;MSEDVRSELSTPSRVRARFARFGAARPAGNPVLEPLMTAVRQNHPKADLSVIERAYAVAEHAHDGQMRKSGDAYITHPLAVTTILAELGMTPPTLAAALLHDTVEDTAYGLDDLRRD
;
A
#
# COMPACT_ATOMS: atom_id res chain seq x y z
N MET A 1 -21.07 -13.64 -76.81
CA MET A 1 -20.44 -12.39 -76.34
C MET A 1 -20.95 -12.19 -74.93
N SER A 2 -20.42 -12.95 -73.97
CA SER A 2 -19.21 -12.63 -73.17
C SER A 2 -19.67 -12.01 -71.86
N GLU A 3 -19.20 -12.34 -70.67
CA GLU A 3 -18.29 -13.34 -70.12
C GLU A 3 -18.47 -13.21 -68.59
N ASP A 4 -18.25 -14.31 -67.86
CA ASP A 4 -17.95 -14.30 -66.42
C ASP A 4 -16.89 -13.25 -66.07
N VAL A 5 -17.07 -12.48 -64.98
CA VAL A 5 -15.93 -12.12 -64.10
C VAL A 5 -16.41 -11.97 -62.66
N ARG A 6 -16.00 -12.94 -61.83
CA ARG A 6 -15.85 -12.79 -60.37
C ARG A 6 -14.83 -11.69 -60.06
N SER A 7 -15.12 -10.82 -59.09
CA SER A 7 -14.07 -10.07 -58.40
C SER A 7 -14.37 -10.05 -56.90
N GLU A 8 -13.61 -10.87 -56.18
CA GLU A 8 -13.30 -10.63 -54.77
C GLU A 8 -12.60 -9.27 -54.63
N LEU A 9 -12.72 -8.62 -53.48
CA LEU A 9 -11.58 -8.21 -52.63
C LEU A 9 -11.99 -7.22 -51.51
N SER A 10 -11.62 -7.64 -50.31
CA SER A 10 -10.98 -6.85 -49.26
C SER A 10 -11.80 -5.88 -48.39
N THR A 11 -12.10 -6.38 -47.19
CA THR A 11 -12.43 -5.67 -45.96
C THR A 11 -11.42 -4.56 -45.62
N PRO A 12 -11.85 -3.34 -45.23
CA PRO A 12 -11.01 -2.52 -44.37
C PRO A 12 -11.28 -2.90 -42.90
N SER A 13 -10.31 -3.62 -42.35
CA SER A 13 -10.04 -3.66 -40.91
C SER A 13 -10.02 -2.23 -40.35
N ARG A 14 -10.95 -1.93 -39.45
CA ARG A 14 -10.73 -0.90 -38.43
C ARG A 14 -10.75 -1.61 -37.08
N VAL A 15 -9.55 -1.87 -36.61
CA VAL A 15 -9.20 -2.22 -35.23
C VAL A 15 -10.09 -1.40 -34.30
N ARG A 16 -11.14 -2.04 -33.78
CA ARG A 16 -11.98 -1.46 -32.73
C ARG A 16 -11.07 -1.26 -31.53
N ALA A 17 -10.82 0.02 -31.26
CA ALA A 17 -10.41 0.61 -30.00
C ALA A 17 -10.02 -0.41 -28.94
N ARG A 18 -8.70 -0.53 -28.74
CA ARG A 18 -8.12 -1.04 -27.49
C ARG A 18 -8.95 -0.46 -26.34
N PHE A 19 -9.58 -1.35 -25.57
CA PHE A 19 -10.23 -1.06 -24.31
C PHE A 19 -9.23 -0.30 -23.43
N ALA A 20 -9.29 1.02 -23.49
CA ALA A 20 -8.57 1.89 -22.61
C ALA A 20 -9.39 2.03 -21.32
N ARG A 21 -8.68 1.81 -20.20
CA ARG A 21 -9.00 2.26 -18.85
C ARG A 21 -10.05 1.47 -18.07
N PHE A 22 -9.60 0.39 -17.44
CA PHE A 22 -9.99 0.09 -16.05
C PHE A 22 -8.76 -0.36 -15.26
N GLY A 23 -7.95 0.62 -14.92
CA GLY A 23 -6.96 0.53 -13.86
C GLY A 23 -6.85 1.93 -13.30
N ALA A 24 -7.62 2.24 -12.26
CA ALA A 24 -7.33 3.42 -11.46
C ALA A 24 -5.85 3.32 -11.10
N ALA A 25 -5.06 4.33 -11.44
CA ALA A 25 -3.72 4.43 -10.91
C ALA A 25 -3.88 4.36 -9.39
N ARG A 26 -3.37 3.29 -8.76
CA ARG A 26 -3.25 3.26 -7.31
C ARG A 26 -2.55 4.57 -6.92
N PRO A 27 -3.05 5.33 -5.93
CA PRO A 27 -2.30 6.49 -5.45
C PRO A 27 -0.87 5.99 -5.18
N ALA A 28 0.12 6.73 -5.66
CA ALA A 28 1.51 6.40 -5.38
C ALA A 28 1.61 6.25 -3.86
N GLY A 29 1.95 5.03 -3.39
CA GLY A 29 2.02 4.74 -1.96
C GLY A 29 3.00 5.69 -1.28
N ASN A 30 2.90 5.83 0.04
CA ASN A 30 3.86 6.64 0.80
C ASN A 30 5.27 6.06 0.58
N PRO A 31 6.22 6.82 -0.02
CA PRO A 31 7.55 6.31 -0.33
C PRO A 31 8.31 5.87 0.93
N VAL A 32 7.99 6.44 2.09
CA VAL A 32 8.56 6.06 3.40
C VAL A 32 8.18 4.61 3.76
N LEU A 33 7.02 4.14 3.31
CA LEU A 33 6.55 2.78 3.57
C LEU A 33 7.09 1.73 2.60
N GLU A 34 7.70 2.12 1.48
CA GLU A 34 8.07 1.15 0.44
C GLU A 34 9.02 0.03 0.92
N PRO A 35 10.02 0.29 1.80
CA PRO A 35 10.86 -0.77 2.36
C PRO A 35 10.03 -1.80 3.14
N LEU A 36 9.15 -1.32 4.03
CA LEU A 36 8.23 -2.15 4.80
C LEU A 36 7.31 -2.95 3.87
N MET A 37 6.65 -2.29 2.92
CA MET A 37 5.71 -2.94 2.01
C MET A 37 6.39 -3.97 1.10
N THR A 38 7.66 -3.74 0.73
CA THR A 38 8.46 -4.72 -0.01
C THR A 38 8.71 -5.96 0.83
N ALA A 39 9.16 -5.83 2.08
CA ALA A 39 9.38 -6.95 2.99
C ALA A 39 8.09 -7.76 3.24
N VAL A 40 6.95 -7.07 3.43
CA VAL A 40 5.65 -7.73 3.61
C VAL A 40 5.25 -8.52 2.37
N ARG A 41 5.41 -7.97 1.16
CA ARG A 41 5.06 -8.68 -0.08
C ARG A 41 5.95 -9.90 -0.34
N GLN A 42 7.21 -9.87 0.11
CA GLN A 42 8.12 -11.02 0.00
C GLN A 42 7.70 -12.17 0.91
N ASN A 43 7.32 -11.89 2.15
CA ASN A 43 6.95 -12.90 3.15
C ASN A 43 5.46 -13.30 3.09
N HIS A 44 4.58 -12.37 2.70
CA HIS A 44 3.13 -12.52 2.66
C HIS A 44 2.55 -11.93 1.35
N PRO A 45 2.77 -12.57 0.19
CA PRO A 45 2.41 -12.01 -1.12
C PRO A 45 0.90 -11.80 -1.34
N LYS A 46 0.05 -12.38 -0.49
CA LYS A 46 -1.41 -12.26 -0.54
C LYS A 46 -1.98 -11.43 0.63
N ALA A 47 -1.11 -10.82 1.44
CA ALA A 47 -1.55 -10.00 2.55
C ALA A 47 -2.36 -8.80 2.07
N ASP A 48 -3.40 -8.46 2.83
CA ASP A 48 -4.00 -7.14 2.76
C ASP A 48 -3.10 -6.13 3.47
N LEU A 49 -2.54 -5.19 2.71
CA LEU A 49 -1.64 -4.15 3.22
C LEU A 49 -2.40 -2.97 3.83
N SER A 50 -3.73 -2.89 3.64
CA SER A 50 -4.53 -1.76 4.08
C SER A 50 -4.46 -1.53 5.60
N VAL A 51 -4.33 -2.62 6.38
CA VAL A 51 -4.22 -2.53 7.85
C VAL A 51 -2.91 -1.88 8.29
N ILE A 52 -1.83 -2.12 7.54
CA ILE A 52 -0.50 -1.56 7.83
C ILE A 52 -0.49 -0.07 7.45
N GLU A 53 -1.07 0.27 6.29
CA GLU A 53 -1.18 1.67 5.86
C GLU A 53 -2.02 2.51 6.83
N ARG A 54 -3.16 1.98 7.29
CA ARG A 54 -3.99 2.66 8.30
C ARG A 54 -3.27 2.82 9.63
N ALA A 55 -2.62 1.76 10.13
CA ALA A 55 -1.87 1.82 11.38
C ALA A 55 -0.73 2.84 11.30
N TYR A 56 -0.02 2.93 10.17
CA TYR A 56 1.01 3.94 9.97
C TYR A 56 0.42 5.34 10.00
N ALA A 57 -0.70 5.59 9.29
CA ALA A 57 -1.31 6.92 9.27
C ALA A 57 -1.78 7.36 10.67
N VAL A 58 -2.32 6.44 11.47
CA VAL A 58 -2.71 6.71 12.86
C VAL A 58 -1.48 7.02 13.71
N ALA A 59 -0.43 6.19 13.66
CA ALA A 59 0.79 6.41 14.42
C ALA A 59 1.50 7.73 14.02
N GLU A 60 1.62 8.00 12.72
CA GLU A 60 2.23 9.22 12.20
C GLU A 60 1.49 10.46 12.69
N HIS A 61 0.16 10.44 12.66
CA HIS A 61 -0.66 11.54 13.14
C HIS A 61 -0.58 11.70 14.67
N ALA A 62 -0.68 10.61 15.42
CA ALA A 62 -0.68 10.64 16.87
C ALA A 62 0.66 11.13 17.45
N HIS A 63 1.76 10.83 16.76
CA HIS A 63 3.11 11.24 17.11
C HIS A 63 3.57 12.52 16.38
N ASP A 64 2.67 13.27 15.74
CA ASP A 64 3.03 14.52 15.06
C ASP A 64 3.65 15.53 16.04
N GLY A 65 4.74 16.17 15.62
CA GLY A 65 5.54 17.07 16.45
C GLY A 65 6.36 16.41 17.56
N GLN A 66 6.24 15.10 17.81
CA GLN A 66 7.06 14.38 18.78
C GLN A 66 8.43 14.02 18.18
N MET A 67 9.49 14.22 18.96
CA MET A 67 10.87 13.96 18.55
C MET A 67 11.52 12.88 19.41
N ARG A 68 12.36 12.05 18.79
CA ARG A 68 13.26 11.14 19.50
C ARG A 68 14.42 11.90 20.13
N LYS A 69 15.12 11.27 21.07
CA LYS A 69 16.37 11.82 21.66
C LYS A 69 17.46 12.08 20.60
N SER A 70 17.42 11.40 19.46
CA SER A 70 18.33 11.63 18.32
C SER A 70 18.03 12.92 17.55
N GLY A 71 16.83 13.50 17.70
CA GLY A 71 16.35 14.64 16.93
C GLY A 71 15.46 14.28 15.74
N ASP A 72 15.29 12.98 15.43
CA ASP A 72 14.39 12.52 14.36
C ASP A 72 12.93 12.52 14.81
N ALA A 73 12.00 12.61 13.86
CA ALA A 73 10.57 12.45 14.13
C ALA A 73 10.26 11.08 14.78
N TYR A 74 9.36 11.05 15.76
CA TYR A 74 9.11 9.84 16.56
C TYR A 74 8.63 8.64 15.72
N ILE A 75 7.83 8.88 14.68
CA ILE A 75 7.33 7.85 13.76
C ILE A 75 8.43 6.96 13.14
N THR A 76 9.67 7.47 13.07
CA THR A 76 10.83 6.70 12.59
C THR A 76 11.09 5.45 13.44
N HIS A 77 10.79 5.48 14.74
CA HIS A 77 10.99 4.34 15.65
C HIS A 77 9.97 3.21 15.39
N PRO A 78 8.64 3.42 15.46
CA PRO A 78 7.68 2.37 15.16
C PRO A 78 7.84 1.80 13.74
N LEU A 79 8.19 2.65 12.76
CA LEU A 79 8.45 2.19 11.40
C LEU A 79 9.67 1.27 11.30
N ALA A 80 10.77 1.60 11.98
CA ALA A 80 11.97 0.77 12.00
C ALA A 80 11.71 -0.59 12.66
N VAL A 81 11.04 -0.60 13.82
CA VAL A 81 10.63 -1.84 14.51
C VAL A 81 9.76 -2.70 13.61
N THR A 82 8.76 -2.09 12.96
CA THR A 82 7.84 -2.82 12.06
C THR A 82 8.56 -3.38 10.84
N THR A 83 9.53 -2.66 10.27
CA THR A 83 10.32 -3.14 9.13
C THR A 83 11.11 -4.39 9.51
N ILE A 84 11.78 -4.40 10.67
CA ILE A 84 12.49 -5.58 11.19
C ILE A 84 11.54 -6.77 11.35
N LEU A 85 10.35 -6.56 11.93
CA LEU A 85 9.35 -7.62 12.09
C LEU A 85 8.83 -8.14 10.74
N ALA A 86 8.68 -7.27 9.75
CA ALA A 86 8.26 -7.67 8.41
C ALA A 86 9.32 -8.51 7.72
N GLU A 87 10.60 -8.18 7.88
CA GLU A 87 11.73 -8.98 7.39
C GLU A 87 11.78 -10.37 8.04
N LEU A 88 11.43 -10.47 9.34
CA LEU A 88 11.27 -11.74 10.06
C LEU A 88 10.02 -12.53 9.66
N GLY A 89 9.20 -12.01 8.76
CA GLY A 89 8.00 -12.68 8.26
C GLY A 89 6.78 -12.57 9.17
N MET A 90 6.70 -11.55 10.03
CA MET A 90 5.52 -11.33 10.87
C MET A 90 4.29 -10.94 10.04
N THR A 91 3.10 -11.27 10.57
CA THR A 91 1.83 -11.09 9.87
C THR A 91 1.33 -9.64 9.88
N PRO A 92 0.50 -9.20 8.93
CA PRO A 92 -0.01 -7.82 8.89
C PRO A 92 -0.65 -7.31 10.19
N PRO A 93 -1.45 -8.09 10.95
CA PRO A 93 -1.94 -7.64 12.26
C PRO A 93 -0.82 -7.39 13.28
N THR A 94 0.21 -8.23 13.31
CA THR A 94 1.39 -8.01 14.16
C THR A 94 2.15 -6.75 13.76
N LEU A 95 2.26 -6.48 12.46
CA LEU A 95 2.93 -5.28 11.94
C LEU A 95 2.12 -4.01 12.25
N ALA A 96 0.79 -4.07 12.15
CA ALA A 96 -0.08 -2.98 12.58
C ALA A 96 0.06 -2.71 14.09
N ALA A 97 0.10 -3.76 14.91
CA ALA A 97 0.34 -3.62 16.35
C ALA A 97 1.73 -3.01 16.64
N ALA A 98 2.76 -3.37 15.87
CA ALA A 98 4.10 -2.79 16.00
C ALA A 98 4.14 -1.31 15.63
N LEU A 99 3.39 -0.87 14.61
CA LEU A 99 3.28 0.56 14.28
C LEU A 99 2.61 1.36 15.40
N LEU A 100 1.67 0.73 16.13
CA LEU A 100 0.85 1.39 17.15
C LEU A 100 1.34 1.17 18.59
N HIS A 101 2.44 0.44 18.80
CA HIS A 101 2.79 -0.09 20.12
C HIS A 101 3.00 0.98 21.20
N ASP A 102 3.60 2.11 20.81
CA ASP A 102 3.84 3.25 21.70
C ASP A 102 2.71 4.30 21.61
N THR A 103 1.78 4.16 20.68
CA THR A 103 0.77 5.19 20.39
C THR A 103 -0.20 5.38 21.54
N VAL A 104 -0.62 4.30 22.20
CA VAL A 104 -1.53 4.38 23.36
C VAL A 104 -0.84 4.90 24.62
N GLU A 105 0.45 4.61 24.78
CA GLU A 105 1.22 4.98 25.98
C GLU A 105 1.70 6.44 25.91
N ASP A 106 2.16 6.87 24.74
CA ASP A 106 2.90 8.14 24.58
C ASP A 106 2.07 9.28 23.97
N THR A 107 0.82 9.04 23.59
CA THR A 107 -0.01 10.05 22.90
C THR A 107 -1.41 10.17 23.51
N ALA A 108 -2.22 11.08 22.97
CA ALA A 108 -3.63 11.22 23.35
C ALA A 108 -4.54 10.14 22.75
N TYR A 109 -4.03 9.31 21.83
CA TYR A 109 -4.79 8.23 21.21
C TYR A 109 -5.08 7.10 22.21
N GLY A 110 -6.35 6.89 22.54
CA GLY A 110 -6.74 5.98 23.62
C GLY A 110 -7.01 4.54 23.17
N LEU A 111 -7.15 3.64 24.15
CA LEU A 111 -7.60 2.25 23.89
C LEU A 111 -9.00 2.19 23.25
N ASP A 112 -9.87 3.16 23.53
CA ASP A 112 -11.21 3.21 22.94
C ASP A 112 -11.17 3.65 21.48
N ASP A 113 -10.19 4.50 21.10
CA ASP A 113 -9.92 4.83 19.70
C ASP A 113 -9.39 3.61 18.95
N LEU A 114 -8.39 2.92 19.53
CA LEU A 114 -7.80 1.71 18.96
C LEU A 114 -8.82 0.59 18.68
N ARG A 115 -9.84 0.44 19.53
CA ARG A 115 -10.89 -0.58 19.35
C ARG A 115 -11.90 -0.23 18.27
N ARG A 116 -12.06 1.06 17.98
CA ARG A 116 -13.05 1.57 17.03
C ARG A 116 -12.53 1.55 15.60
N ASP A 117 -11.25 1.88 15.42
CA ASP A 117 -10.60 2.04 14.11
C ASP A 117 -10.17 0.69 13.47
#